data_AF-A0A4U0U3A9-F1
#
_entry.id   AF-A0A4U0U3A9-F1
#
_cell.length_a   1.000
_cell.length_b   1.000
_cell.length_c   1.000
_cell.angle_alpha   90.00
_cell.angle_beta   90.00
_cell.angle_gamma   90.00
#
_symmetry.space_group_name_H-M   'P 1'
#
loop_
_entity.id
_entity.type
_entity.pdbx_description
1 polymer ?
#
loop_
_entity_poly.entity_id
_entity_poly.type
_entity_poly.pdbx_seq_one_letter_code
_entity_poly.pdbx_strand_id
1 'polypeptide(L)'
;MAKRRLAKGAGVEAASRNKPRVSSPLKASTLAETPPVPYRMATPAPYSMSAVAGGMTGLGITEAKQEVYTLQPLTTIEDVFAAVQSGQVSHGVVPFENSSNGSVVFTLDLFADSQGRYPDILVSGEAYLAVQHCLLGAAPTAQESQATEKNQATENQAPTPPATDASAKDAALRAVKKESETEDAALRSGQVTPTQAAPSPGCARVAPTRDLKHINKLYSHPQAWGQCKLFLAAYLKGVERQDVSSTSKAAELVKQDGTGRSAAISSMIAARLNGLEVLGEGIEDLEGNCTRFFVVRKRRGGGFEGEGSMLEERDVEMEMAMYKTLVSFTVEHGEAGALADCLAVFKKYDLNLTSINTRPSGEAAWHYIFFVELMGWKRAEGEGGAVNDALQELTKVAKSWRWLGSWENALLKP
;
A
#
# COMPACT_ATOMS: atom_id res chain seq x y z
N MET A 1 -85.59 -15.34 -16.28
CA MET A 1 -85.37 -16.81 -16.17
C MET A 1 -84.34 -17.02 -15.06
N ALA A 2 -84.65 -17.72 -13.95
CA ALA A 2 -84.49 -19.18 -13.74
C ALA A 2 -82.98 -19.61 -13.74
N LYS A 3 -82.38 -19.92 -12.56
CA LYS A 3 -82.19 -21.28 -11.94
C LYS A 3 -81.07 -22.10 -12.65
N ARG A 4 -80.05 -22.74 -12.03
CA ARG A 4 -79.76 -23.41 -10.71
C ARG A 4 -78.23 -23.25 -10.35
N ARG A 5 -77.64 -23.46 -9.13
CA ARG A 5 -77.59 -24.60 -8.13
C ARG A 5 -76.88 -25.87 -8.69
N LEU A 6 -76.01 -26.68 -8.03
CA LEU A 6 -75.30 -26.83 -6.70
C LEU A 6 -73.92 -27.52 -6.97
N ALA A 7 -72.86 -27.63 -6.14
CA ALA A 7 -72.49 -27.38 -4.72
C ALA A 7 -72.47 -28.59 -3.72
N LYS A 8 -71.37 -28.69 -2.91
CA LYS A 8 -70.95 -29.73 -1.89
C LYS A 8 -70.29 -31.02 -2.48
N GLY A 9 -69.46 -31.79 -1.75
CA GLY A 9 -68.90 -31.75 -0.37
C GLY A 9 -67.48 -32.42 -0.33
N ALA A 10 -66.65 -32.49 0.72
CA ALA A 10 -66.79 -32.58 2.20
C ALA A 10 -66.56 -34.02 2.76
N GLY A 11 -65.64 -34.17 3.72
CA GLY A 11 -65.18 -35.45 4.34
C GLY A 11 -63.68 -35.72 4.03
N VAL A 12 -62.68 -35.86 4.92
CA VAL A 12 -62.48 -36.09 6.39
C VAL A 12 -61.94 -37.50 6.72
N GLU A 13 -60.90 -37.50 7.59
CA GLU A 13 -60.45 -38.55 8.53
C GLU A 13 -59.31 -39.57 8.24
N ALA A 14 -58.74 -39.98 9.39
CA ALA A 14 -57.99 -41.21 9.73
C ALA A 14 -56.59 -41.45 9.14
N ALA A 15 -55.57 -41.24 9.98
CA ALA A 15 -54.24 -41.80 9.82
C ALA A 15 -54.16 -43.25 10.32
N SER A 16 -53.18 -44.03 9.81
CA SER A 16 -52.52 -45.06 10.62
C SER A 16 -51.06 -45.29 10.20
N ARG A 17 -50.29 -45.92 11.08
CA ARG A 17 -48.84 -46.10 11.00
C ARG A 17 -48.48 -47.36 10.22
N ASN A 18 -47.34 -47.37 9.54
CA ASN A 18 -46.44 -48.53 9.63
C ASN A 18 -44.96 -48.20 9.40
N LYS A 19 -44.07 -48.91 10.10
CA LYS A 19 -42.61 -48.96 9.88
C LYS A 19 -42.13 -50.38 10.20
N PRO A 20 -41.43 -51.02 9.26
CA PRO A 20 -40.04 -51.43 9.55
C PRO A 20 -39.11 -51.29 8.31
N ARG A 21 -37.80 -51.56 8.32
CA ARG A 21 -36.67 -51.44 9.30
C ARG A 21 -35.45 -52.15 8.64
N VAL A 22 -34.22 -51.58 8.72
CA VAL A 22 -32.95 -52.18 8.18
C VAL A 22 -32.92 -52.18 6.63
N SER A 23 -31.86 -51.82 5.89
CA SER A 23 -30.44 -52.21 6.00
C SER A 23 -29.43 -51.22 5.38
N SER A 24 -28.14 -51.51 5.59
CA SER A 24 -26.94 -50.96 4.93
C SER A 24 -25.96 -52.13 4.67
N PRO A 25 -24.77 -51.97 4.05
CA PRO A 25 -24.19 -50.84 3.30
C PRO A 25 -23.76 -51.25 1.86
N LEU A 26 -23.07 -50.38 1.11
CA LEU A 26 -22.07 -50.78 0.10
C LEU A 26 -21.06 -49.64 -0.21
N LYS A 27 -19.99 -49.92 -0.95
CA LYS A 27 -18.79 -49.06 -1.07
C LYS A 27 -18.47 -48.55 -2.48
N ALA A 28 -17.93 -47.34 -2.53
CA ALA A 28 -16.85 -46.82 -3.40
C ALA A 28 -16.89 -47.00 -4.93
N SER A 29 -16.70 -45.88 -5.63
CA SER A 29 -15.89 -45.81 -6.85
C SER A 29 -15.01 -44.56 -6.84
N THR A 30 -13.77 -44.69 -7.30
CA THR A 30 -12.75 -43.63 -7.44
C THR A 30 -12.79 -43.01 -8.83
N LEU A 31 -12.49 -41.72 -8.98
CA LEU A 31 -12.04 -41.16 -10.26
C LEU A 31 -11.21 -39.87 -10.12
N ALA A 32 -10.02 -39.88 -10.74
CA ALA A 32 -9.19 -38.77 -11.20
C ALA A 32 -8.95 -37.53 -10.30
N GLU A 33 -7.72 -37.41 -9.79
CA GLU A 33 -7.11 -36.12 -9.44
C GLU A 33 -6.76 -35.32 -10.71
N THR A 34 -6.88 -34.00 -10.68
CA THR A 34 -6.40 -33.10 -11.74
C THR A 34 -5.10 -32.39 -11.30
N PRO A 35 -4.13 -32.18 -12.20
CA PRO A 35 -2.84 -31.59 -11.84
C PRO A 35 -2.96 -30.08 -11.53
N PRO A 36 -2.12 -29.54 -10.62
CA PRO A 36 -2.15 -28.12 -10.28
C PRO A 36 -1.62 -27.26 -11.42
N VAL A 37 -2.46 -26.36 -11.92
CA VAL A 37 -2.09 -25.31 -12.89
C VAL A 37 -1.26 -24.24 -12.16
N PRO A 38 -0.11 -23.78 -12.71
CA PRO A 38 0.83 -22.95 -11.95
C PRO A 38 0.26 -21.58 -11.56
N TYR A 39 0.33 -21.29 -10.26
CA TYR A 39 -0.19 -20.06 -9.66
C TYR A 39 0.64 -18.84 -10.07
N ARG A 40 0.00 -17.78 -10.57
CA ARG A 40 0.62 -16.48 -10.85
C ARG A 40 -0.22 -15.36 -10.25
N MET A 41 0.03 -15.06 -8.97
CA MET A 41 -0.45 -13.83 -8.33
C MET A 41 0.75 -13.00 -7.89
N ALA A 42 1.15 -12.07 -8.75
CA ALA A 42 2.09 -11.00 -8.40
C ALA A 42 1.26 -9.80 -7.91
N THR A 43 1.20 -9.62 -6.60
CA THR A 43 0.46 -8.53 -5.96
C THR A 43 1.38 -7.86 -4.94
N PRO A 44 1.57 -6.52 -4.95
CA PRO A 44 2.29 -5.87 -3.88
C PRO A 44 1.50 -6.07 -2.59
N ALA A 45 2.10 -6.76 -1.63
CA ALA A 45 1.41 -7.16 -0.41
C ALA A 45 0.85 -5.94 0.35
N PRO A 46 -0.41 -5.98 0.80
CA PRO A 46 -0.98 -4.86 1.54
C PRO A 46 -0.32 -4.72 2.91
N TYR A 47 0.42 -3.62 3.10
CA TYR A 47 0.94 -3.23 4.40
C TYR A 47 -0.24 -2.84 5.31
N SER A 48 -0.71 -3.75 6.15
CA SER A 48 -1.69 -3.45 7.19
C SER A 48 -1.04 -2.65 8.33
N MET A 49 -1.53 -1.42 8.55
CA MET A 49 -0.97 -0.44 9.51
C MET A 49 -1.79 -0.32 10.80
N SER A 50 -1.17 0.18 11.87
CA SER A 50 -1.40 -0.30 13.26
C SER A 50 -1.89 0.71 14.32
N ALA A 51 -2.98 0.40 15.04
CA ALA A 51 -3.40 0.86 16.39
C ALA A 51 -4.36 -0.16 17.09
N VAL A 52 -4.26 -0.46 18.42
CA VAL A 52 -5.10 -1.46 19.18
C VAL A 52 -5.94 -0.82 20.33
N ALA A 53 -7.22 -1.23 20.51
CA ALA A 53 -8.18 -0.68 21.51
C ALA A 53 -9.40 -1.58 21.89
N GLY A 54 -10.11 -1.23 22.97
CA GLY A 54 -11.45 -1.76 23.28
C GLY A 54 -12.08 -1.16 24.55
N GLY A 55 -13.38 -1.44 24.76
CA GLY A 55 -14.10 -1.34 26.05
C GLY A 55 -14.23 0.05 26.71
N MET A 56 -15.44 0.63 26.74
CA MET A 56 -15.71 1.91 27.41
C MET A 56 -16.55 1.74 28.68
N THR A 57 -16.09 2.29 29.81
CA THR A 57 -16.86 2.51 31.05
C THR A 57 -16.42 3.81 31.73
N GLY A 58 -17.31 4.48 32.47
CA GLY A 58 -16.93 5.54 33.43
C GLY A 58 -17.02 7.00 32.95
N LEU A 59 -18.20 7.59 33.17
CA LEU A 59 -18.50 9.02 33.38
C LEU A 59 -17.32 10.03 33.59
N GLY A 60 -17.33 11.11 32.78
CA GLY A 60 -17.19 12.48 33.31
C GLY A 60 -16.03 13.34 32.81
N ILE A 61 -16.35 14.63 32.61
CA ILE A 61 -15.43 15.77 32.36
C ILE A 61 -14.80 15.79 30.94
N THR A 62 -14.53 17.01 30.46
CA THR A 62 -14.11 17.33 29.09
C THR A 62 -12.59 17.36 28.95
N GLU A 63 -12.02 16.26 28.46
CA GLU A 63 -10.76 16.26 27.72
C GLU A 63 -11.04 15.90 26.26
N ALA A 64 -10.17 16.30 25.34
CA ALA A 64 -10.28 15.91 23.94
C ALA A 64 -10.16 14.38 23.85
N LYS A 65 -11.20 13.69 23.37
CA LYS A 65 -11.20 12.23 23.24
C LYS A 65 -10.09 11.79 22.28
N GLN A 66 -8.96 11.39 22.83
CA GLN A 66 -7.92 10.70 22.10
C GLN A 66 -8.43 9.29 21.79
N GLU A 67 -9.09 9.14 20.64
CA GLU A 67 -9.71 7.88 20.24
C GLU A 67 -8.64 6.79 20.09
N VAL A 68 -8.74 5.78 20.95
CA VAL A 68 -7.94 4.56 20.84
C VAL A 68 -8.63 3.66 19.81
N TYR A 69 -7.94 3.30 18.74
CA TYR A 69 -8.43 2.48 17.61
C TYR A 69 -8.01 1.02 17.74
N THR A 70 -8.79 0.05 17.23
CA THR A 70 -8.38 -1.38 17.24
C THR A 70 -7.87 -1.94 15.91
N LEU A 71 -6.94 -2.88 16.03
CA LEU A 71 -6.29 -3.58 14.94
C LEU A 71 -6.81 -4.99 14.84
N GLN A 72 -6.93 -5.43 13.59
CA GLN A 72 -6.71 -6.81 13.24
C GLN A 72 -5.87 -6.80 11.95
N PRO A 73 -4.67 -7.42 11.90
CA PRO A 73 -4.05 -7.69 10.62
C PRO A 73 -4.95 -8.67 9.86
N LEU A 74 -5.30 -8.32 8.62
CA LEU A 74 -6.14 -9.13 7.74
C LEU A 74 -5.34 -9.51 6.48
N THR A 75 -5.65 -10.67 5.90
CA THR A 75 -4.82 -11.32 4.88
C THR A 75 -4.84 -10.57 3.54
N THR A 76 -5.99 -10.02 3.16
CA THR A 76 -6.22 -9.35 1.89
C THR A 76 -6.91 -7.99 2.07
N ILE A 77 -6.86 -7.15 1.04
CA ILE A 77 -7.61 -5.89 0.99
C ILE A 77 -9.13 -6.16 0.99
N GLU A 78 -9.55 -7.28 0.40
CA GLU A 78 -10.95 -7.71 0.36
C GLU A 78 -11.48 -8.09 1.76
N ASP A 79 -10.65 -8.71 2.60
CA ASP A 79 -10.99 -8.99 4.01
C ASP A 79 -11.22 -7.68 4.79
N VAL A 80 -10.41 -6.64 4.53
CA VAL A 80 -10.58 -5.32 5.15
C VAL A 80 -11.92 -4.69 4.73
N PHE A 81 -12.25 -4.72 3.44
CA PHE A 81 -13.55 -4.27 2.94
C PHE A 81 -14.70 -5.11 3.54
N ALA A 82 -14.58 -6.43 3.65
CA ALA A 82 -15.59 -7.29 4.25
C ALA A 82 -15.80 -7.01 5.75
N ALA A 83 -14.72 -6.81 6.52
CA ALA A 83 -14.78 -6.49 7.94
C ALA A 83 -15.43 -5.10 8.20
N VAL A 84 -15.15 -4.10 7.36
CA VAL A 84 -15.76 -2.77 7.43
C VAL A 84 -17.23 -2.80 7.01
N GLN A 85 -17.57 -3.42 5.87
CA GLN A 85 -18.96 -3.48 5.37
C GLN A 85 -19.87 -4.30 6.29
N SER A 86 -19.36 -5.33 6.95
CA SER A 86 -20.09 -6.09 7.98
C SER A 86 -20.17 -5.37 9.33
N GLY A 87 -19.32 -4.38 9.58
CA GLY A 87 -19.25 -3.65 10.85
C GLY A 87 -18.49 -4.40 11.96
N GLN A 88 -17.70 -5.42 11.62
CA GLN A 88 -16.80 -6.10 12.56
C GLN A 88 -15.68 -5.18 13.06
N VAL A 89 -15.24 -4.25 12.21
CA VAL A 89 -14.32 -3.16 12.56
C VAL A 89 -14.95 -1.81 12.22
N SER A 90 -14.57 -0.75 12.94
CA SER A 90 -15.09 0.61 12.68
C SER A 90 -14.52 1.22 11.40
N HIS A 91 -13.24 0.96 11.14
CA HIS A 91 -12.46 1.47 10.01
C HIS A 91 -11.49 0.40 9.52
N GLY A 92 -11.02 0.55 8.28
CA GLY A 92 -9.93 -0.24 7.69
C GLY A 92 -8.89 0.68 7.07
N VAL A 93 -7.66 0.21 6.95
CA VAL A 93 -6.56 0.93 6.26
C VAL A 93 -6.15 0.13 5.05
N VAL A 94 -6.24 0.72 3.86
CA VAL A 94 -5.99 0.05 2.58
C VAL A 94 -5.02 0.87 1.72
N PRO A 95 -4.03 0.24 1.06
CA PRO A 95 -3.11 0.97 0.19
C PRO A 95 -3.85 1.44 -1.07
N PHE A 96 -3.67 2.70 -1.45
CA PHE A 96 -4.29 3.30 -2.61
C PHE A 96 -3.30 3.51 -3.76
N GLU A 97 -2.09 4.01 -3.46
CA GLU A 97 -1.10 4.37 -4.50
C GLU A 97 0.32 4.37 -3.95
N ASN A 98 1.31 4.11 -4.81
CA ASN A 98 2.73 4.21 -4.50
C ASN A 98 3.46 5.15 -5.48
N SER A 99 4.30 6.06 -4.98
CA SER A 99 4.96 7.10 -5.80
C SER A 99 5.92 6.57 -6.86
N SER A 100 6.35 5.31 -6.78
CA SER A 100 7.22 4.64 -7.77
C SER A 100 6.50 3.60 -8.62
N ASN A 101 5.28 3.19 -8.26
CA ASN A 101 4.57 2.08 -8.90
C ASN A 101 3.10 2.35 -9.27
N GLY A 102 2.57 3.54 -8.96
CA GLY A 102 1.21 3.96 -9.28
C GLY A 102 0.13 3.34 -8.38
N SER A 103 -1.11 3.45 -8.84
CA SER A 103 -2.32 3.09 -8.09
C SER A 103 -2.50 1.57 -7.88
N VAL A 104 -3.00 1.20 -6.69
CA VAL A 104 -3.24 -0.19 -6.28
C VAL A 104 -4.58 -0.67 -6.83
N VAL A 105 -4.51 -1.30 -7.99
CA VAL A 105 -5.63 -1.85 -8.76
C VAL A 105 -6.68 -2.58 -7.92
N PHE A 106 -6.27 -3.44 -6.98
CA PHE A 106 -7.20 -4.22 -6.15
C PHE A 106 -8.10 -3.35 -5.25
N THR A 107 -7.58 -2.23 -4.74
CA THR A 107 -8.37 -1.27 -3.95
C THR A 107 -9.39 -0.56 -4.84
N LEU A 108 -9.01 -0.19 -6.06
CA LEU A 108 -9.91 0.39 -7.06
C LEU A 108 -10.99 -0.59 -7.52
N ASP A 109 -10.67 -1.88 -7.71
CA ASP A 109 -11.65 -2.91 -8.07
C ASP A 109 -12.69 -3.15 -6.95
N LEU A 110 -12.28 -3.05 -5.68
CA LEU A 110 -13.20 -3.16 -4.54
C LEU A 110 -14.09 -1.92 -4.37
N PHE A 111 -13.63 -0.72 -4.77
CA PHE A 111 -14.47 0.48 -4.87
C PHE A 111 -15.33 0.53 -6.15
N ALA A 112 -14.92 -0.14 -7.23
CA ALA A 112 -15.70 -0.27 -8.46
C ALA A 112 -16.99 -1.07 -8.19
N ASP A 113 -16.90 -2.06 -7.31
CA ASP A 113 -18.03 -2.71 -6.64
C ASP A 113 -19.10 -3.22 -7.63
N SER A 114 -18.65 -3.76 -8.78
CA SER A 114 -19.51 -4.23 -9.89
C SER A 114 -20.42 -5.41 -9.54
N GLN A 115 -20.34 -5.92 -8.30
CA GLN A 115 -21.19 -6.96 -7.73
C GLN A 115 -22.04 -6.45 -6.54
N GLY A 116 -21.98 -5.15 -6.20
CA GLY A 116 -22.77 -4.54 -5.12
C GLY A 116 -22.48 -5.10 -3.72
N ARG A 117 -21.24 -5.50 -3.46
CA ARG A 117 -20.80 -6.14 -2.22
C ARG A 117 -20.39 -5.13 -1.15
N TYR A 118 -19.92 -3.95 -1.53
CA TYR A 118 -19.39 -2.92 -0.63
C TYR A 118 -20.06 -1.53 -0.80
N PRO A 119 -21.40 -1.44 -0.93
CA PRO A 119 -22.08 -0.20 -1.34
C PRO A 119 -22.03 0.93 -0.30
N ASP A 120 -21.73 0.62 0.96
CA ASP A 120 -21.65 1.60 2.05
C ASP A 120 -20.22 2.00 2.40
N ILE A 121 -19.19 1.44 1.74
CA ILE A 121 -17.81 1.83 2.04
C ILE A 121 -17.49 3.20 1.43
N LEU A 122 -16.93 4.06 2.28
CA LEU A 122 -16.46 5.41 1.98
C LEU A 122 -15.03 5.59 2.50
N VAL A 123 -14.22 6.37 1.79
CA VAL A 123 -12.99 6.99 2.30
C VAL A 123 -13.36 8.04 3.35
N SER A 124 -12.54 8.14 4.39
CA SER A 124 -12.75 9.02 5.55
C SER A 124 -11.47 9.65 6.10
N GLY A 125 -10.35 9.37 5.46
CA GLY A 125 -9.02 9.86 5.82
C GLY A 125 -7.99 9.24 4.91
N GLU A 126 -6.76 9.75 4.98
CA GLU A 126 -5.62 9.23 4.25
C GLU A 126 -4.37 9.21 5.13
N ALA A 127 -3.41 8.38 4.77
CA ALA A 127 -2.10 8.34 5.41
C ALA A 127 -1.00 8.18 4.36
N TYR A 128 0.14 8.80 4.59
CA TYR A 128 1.34 8.70 3.75
C TYR A 128 2.44 8.02 4.55
N LEU A 129 3.02 6.95 4.02
CA LEU A 129 4.13 6.23 4.65
C LEU A 129 5.31 6.12 3.70
N ALA A 130 6.46 6.65 4.13
CA ALA A 130 7.74 6.42 3.48
C ALA A 130 8.07 4.92 3.45
N VAL A 131 8.49 4.43 2.28
CA VAL A 131 8.89 3.03 2.06
C VAL A 131 10.39 2.92 2.31
N GLN A 132 10.75 2.87 3.59
CA GLN A 132 12.12 2.61 4.02
C GLN A 132 12.32 1.11 4.24
N HIS A 133 13.32 0.54 3.55
CA HIS A 133 13.73 -0.83 3.72
C HIS A 133 14.78 -0.93 4.82
N CYS A 134 14.59 -1.92 5.69
CA CYS A 134 15.51 -2.29 6.76
C CYS A 134 15.98 -3.73 6.51
N LEU A 135 17.28 -3.98 6.70
CA LEU A 135 17.76 -5.35 6.91
C LEU A 135 17.41 -5.74 8.36
N LEU A 136 16.62 -6.79 8.54
CA LEU A 136 16.20 -7.29 9.84
C LEU A 136 16.84 -8.63 10.15
N GLY A 137 17.29 -8.82 11.39
CA GLY A 137 17.86 -10.08 11.87
C GLY A 137 17.39 -10.44 13.27
N ALA A 138 17.82 -11.60 13.76
CA ALA A 138 17.61 -11.95 15.16
C ALA A 138 18.37 -10.97 16.08
N ALA A 139 17.76 -10.62 17.21
CA ALA A 139 18.49 -10.03 18.32
C ALA A 139 19.58 -11.02 18.80
N PRO A 140 20.78 -10.55 19.21
CA PRO A 140 21.84 -11.42 19.68
C PRO A 140 21.38 -12.21 20.90
N THR A 141 21.81 -13.47 20.99
CA THR A 141 21.55 -14.24 22.21
C THR A 141 22.42 -13.71 23.35
N ALA A 142 21.97 -13.81 24.60
CA ALA A 142 22.65 -13.21 25.75
C ALA A 142 24.09 -13.71 26.00
N GLN A 143 24.52 -14.77 25.31
CA GLN A 143 25.90 -15.27 25.31
C GLN A 143 26.84 -14.47 24.39
N GLU A 144 26.33 -13.83 23.34
CA GLU A 144 27.12 -13.06 22.37
C GLU A 144 27.46 -11.67 22.91
N SER A 145 26.54 -11.00 23.61
CA SER A 145 26.78 -9.67 24.20
C SER A 145 28.01 -9.65 25.13
N GLN A 146 28.18 -10.71 25.93
CA GLN A 146 29.32 -10.87 26.84
C GLN A 146 30.65 -11.19 26.13
N ALA A 147 30.62 -11.59 24.85
CA ALA A 147 31.82 -11.73 24.02
C ALA A 147 32.25 -10.38 23.42
N THR A 148 31.28 -9.56 23.00
CA THR A 148 31.54 -8.21 22.45
C THR A 148 32.20 -7.30 23.48
N GLU A 149 31.70 -7.28 24.72
CA GLU A 149 32.28 -6.49 25.83
C GLU A 149 33.71 -6.94 26.16
N LYS A 150 34.01 -8.25 26.11
CA LYS A 150 35.35 -8.78 26.40
C LYS A 150 36.36 -8.43 25.32
N ASN A 151 35.98 -8.44 24.05
CA ASN A 151 36.91 -8.10 22.96
C ASN A 151 37.33 -6.62 22.99
N GLN A 152 36.43 -5.71 23.36
CA GLN A 152 36.76 -4.28 23.52
C GLN A 152 37.75 -4.00 24.67
N ALA A 153 37.82 -4.88 25.67
CA ALA A 153 38.78 -4.74 26.77
C ALA A 153 40.23 -5.08 26.37
N THR A 154 40.46 -5.73 25.22
CA THR A 154 41.77 -6.28 24.82
C THR A 154 42.60 -5.43 23.86
N GLU A 155 42.04 -4.43 23.16
CA GLU A 155 42.80 -3.63 22.18
C GLU A 155 43.55 -2.43 22.77
N ASN A 156 43.33 -2.08 24.04
CA ASN A 156 43.97 -0.93 24.71
C ASN A 156 45.34 -1.25 25.34
N GLN A 157 46.26 -1.85 24.58
CA GLN A 157 47.69 -1.90 24.92
C GLN A 157 48.55 -1.44 23.74
N ALA A 158 48.96 -0.17 23.78
CA ALA A 158 49.82 0.43 22.76
C ALA A 158 51.28 -0.02 22.90
N PRO A 159 51.96 -0.43 21.81
CA PRO A 159 53.38 -0.74 21.82
C PRO A 159 54.25 0.53 21.80
N THR A 160 55.23 0.60 22.70
CA THR A 160 56.19 1.71 22.80
C THR A 160 57.19 1.69 21.62
N PRO A 161 57.50 2.83 20.97
CA PRO A 161 58.48 2.87 19.87
C PRO A 161 59.94 2.88 20.38
N PRO A 162 60.88 2.21 19.67
CA PRO A 162 62.32 2.46 19.81
C PRO A 162 62.75 3.75 19.09
N ALA A 163 63.97 4.24 19.33
CA ALA A 163 64.43 5.56 18.91
C ALA A 163 65.67 5.54 17.99
N THR A 164 65.93 6.68 17.33
CA THR A 164 67.09 7.02 16.46
C THR A 164 67.15 6.26 15.12
N ASP A 165 67.76 6.76 14.04
CA ASP A 165 68.62 7.96 13.87
C ASP A 165 68.34 8.70 12.52
N ALA A 166 69.03 9.79 12.21
CA ALA A 166 68.71 10.72 11.11
C ALA A 166 69.74 10.79 9.96
N SER A 167 69.30 11.11 8.72
CA SER A 167 69.78 12.28 7.95
C SER A 167 69.36 12.36 6.44
N ALA A 168 69.21 13.61 5.97
CA ALA A 168 69.61 14.16 4.65
C ALA A 168 68.93 13.78 3.29
N LYS A 169 68.39 14.84 2.63
CA LYS A 169 68.45 15.17 1.16
C LYS A 169 67.62 14.32 0.16
N ASP A 170 67.28 14.76 -1.06
CA ASP A 170 67.22 16.08 -1.76
C ASP A 170 66.16 15.94 -2.91
N ALA A 171 65.19 16.84 -3.10
CA ALA A 171 65.14 17.94 -4.09
C ALA A 171 64.57 17.61 -5.53
N ALA A 172 64.11 18.67 -6.23
CA ALA A 172 63.56 18.74 -7.62
C ALA A 172 62.21 18.00 -7.92
N LEU A 173 61.09 18.58 -8.41
CA LEU A 173 60.64 19.91 -8.92
C LEU A 173 60.64 20.15 -10.45
N ARG A 174 59.44 20.52 -11.00
CA ARG A 174 59.12 21.06 -12.35
C ARG A 174 59.24 20.08 -13.56
N ALA A 175 58.58 20.29 -14.71
CA ALA A 175 57.33 21.01 -15.07
C ALA A 175 57.00 20.78 -16.58
N VAL A 176 55.89 21.37 -17.05
CA VAL A 176 55.62 22.00 -18.38
C VAL A 176 54.25 21.59 -18.94
N LYS A 177 53.45 22.61 -19.28
CA LYS A 177 52.18 22.55 -20.02
C LYS A 177 52.43 23.17 -21.40
N LYS A 178 51.85 22.63 -22.48
CA LYS A 178 51.77 23.35 -23.76
C LYS A 178 50.57 22.93 -24.59
N GLU A 179 49.82 23.91 -25.06
CA GLU A 179 48.76 23.79 -26.07
C GLU A 179 49.28 24.24 -27.44
N SER A 180 48.70 23.70 -28.52
CA SER A 180 48.70 24.31 -29.86
C SER A 180 47.67 23.61 -30.76
N GLU A 181 46.76 24.37 -31.33
CA GLU A 181 45.74 23.93 -32.30
C GLU A 181 46.29 24.02 -33.74
N THR A 182 45.66 23.29 -34.67
CA THR A 182 45.38 23.76 -36.05
C THR A 182 44.47 22.76 -36.78
N GLU A 183 43.62 23.27 -37.68
CA GLU A 183 42.64 22.50 -38.47
C GLU A 183 43.17 22.22 -39.90
N ASP A 184 42.71 21.14 -40.55
CA ASP A 184 41.87 21.22 -41.77
C ASP A 184 41.23 19.82 -42.08
N ALA A 185 40.32 19.76 -43.04
CA ALA A 185 39.29 18.71 -43.16
C ALA A 185 39.49 17.66 -44.27
N ALA A 186 38.90 16.47 -44.07
CA ALA A 186 38.44 15.61 -45.17
C ALA A 186 37.32 14.63 -44.74
N LEU A 187 36.27 14.53 -45.55
CA LEU A 187 35.07 13.71 -45.35
C LEU A 187 35.32 12.22 -45.04
N ARG A 188 34.54 11.67 -44.10
CA ARG A 188 33.86 10.35 -44.26
C ARG A 188 32.65 10.23 -43.33
N SER A 189 31.55 9.69 -43.85
CA SER A 189 30.31 9.49 -43.09
C SER A 189 30.38 8.23 -42.22
N GLY A 190 29.99 8.38 -40.96
CA GLY A 190 29.86 7.29 -40.00
C GLY A 190 29.38 7.83 -38.66
N GLN A 191 28.06 7.80 -38.42
CA GLN A 191 27.51 8.18 -37.11
C GLN A 191 27.88 7.12 -36.07
N VAL A 192 28.95 7.37 -35.33
CA VAL A 192 29.25 6.65 -34.09
C VAL A 192 28.27 7.18 -33.04
N THR A 193 27.24 6.39 -32.71
CA THR A 193 26.42 6.63 -31.52
C THR A 193 27.36 6.70 -30.32
N PRO A 194 27.34 7.77 -29.51
CA PRO A 194 28.20 7.85 -28.33
C PRO A 194 27.79 6.73 -27.37
N THR A 195 28.66 5.74 -27.20
CA THR A 195 28.52 4.72 -26.16
C THR A 195 28.43 5.44 -24.83
N GLN A 196 27.25 5.40 -24.18
CA GLN A 196 27.09 5.94 -22.84
C GLN A 196 28.14 5.29 -21.95
N ALA A 197 28.91 6.11 -21.21
CA ALA A 197 29.84 5.60 -20.23
C ALA A 197 29.06 4.69 -19.26
N ALA A 198 29.52 3.45 -19.10
CA ALA A 198 28.84 2.48 -18.25
C ALA A 198 28.64 3.11 -16.85
N PRO A 199 27.40 3.16 -16.32
CA PRO A 199 27.12 3.89 -15.09
C PRO A 199 27.99 3.31 -13.98
N SER A 200 28.75 4.18 -13.31
CA SER A 200 29.65 3.79 -12.23
C SER A 200 28.89 2.98 -11.19
N PRO A 201 29.43 1.83 -10.72
CA PRO A 201 28.72 0.99 -9.76
C PRO A 201 28.44 1.82 -8.50
N GLY A 202 27.15 2.06 -8.23
CA GLY A 202 26.73 2.87 -7.09
C GLY A 202 27.25 2.29 -5.79
N CYS A 203 27.76 3.15 -4.91
CA CYS A 203 28.08 2.73 -3.55
C CYS A 203 26.79 2.46 -2.77
N ALA A 204 26.84 1.58 -1.76
CA ALA A 204 25.74 1.46 -0.82
C ALA A 204 25.57 2.78 -0.06
N ARG A 205 24.32 3.27 0.03
CA ARG A 205 23.98 4.53 0.72
C ARG A 205 24.24 4.50 2.22
N VAL A 206 24.13 3.32 2.82
CA VAL A 206 24.26 3.07 4.27
C VAL A 206 25.12 1.83 4.52
N ALA A 207 25.82 1.81 5.65
CA ALA A 207 26.55 0.64 6.15
C ALA A 207 25.68 -0.15 7.14
N PRO A 208 25.91 -1.46 7.32
CA PRO A 208 25.23 -2.25 8.35
C PRO A 208 25.67 -1.84 9.76
N THR A 209 24.79 -2.04 10.75
CA THR A 209 25.03 -1.69 12.16
C THR A 209 26.02 -2.63 12.85
N ARG A 210 26.22 -3.84 12.30
CA ARG A 210 27.19 -4.86 12.78
C ARG A 210 27.60 -5.82 11.67
N ASP A 211 28.59 -6.67 11.95
CA ASP A 211 29.14 -7.63 10.98
C ASP A 211 28.11 -8.70 10.55
N LEU A 212 27.90 -8.81 9.23
CA LEU A 212 26.85 -9.66 8.63
C LEU A 212 27.33 -11.07 8.22
N LYS A 213 28.60 -11.43 8.42
CA LYS A 213 29.18 -12.74 7.98
C LYS A 213 28.45 -13.98 8.49
N HIS A 214 27.65 -13.86 9.54
CA HIS A 214 26.83 -14.93 10.11
C HIS A 214 25.54 -15.19 9.32
N ILE A 215 25.08 -14.23 8.51
CA ILE A 215 23.89 -14.35 7.67
C ILE A 215 24.20 -15.17 6.42
N ASN A 216 23.47 -16.28 6.23
CA ASN A 216 23.58 -17.14 5.05
C ASN A 216 22.31 -17.21 4.20
N LYS A 217 21.17 -16.70 4.70
CA LYS A 217 19.88 -16.68 4.01
C LYS A 217 19.14 -15.35 4.17
N LEU A 218 18.51 -14.90 3.08
CA LEU A 218 17.73 -13.67 3.00
C LEU A 218 16.31 -13.95 2.51
N TYR A 219 15.32 -13.39 3.20
CA TYR A 219 13.91 -13.43 2.80
C TYR A 219 13.40 -12.05 2.38
N SER A 220 12.64 -11.94 1.30
CA SER A 220 11.82 -10.76 0.97
C SER A 220 10.86 -11.00 -0.19
N HIS A 221 10.02 -10.01 -0.48
CA HIS A 221 9.21 -9.96 -1.70
C HIS A 221 10.09 -9.58 -2.91
N PRO A 222 9.93 -10.17 -4.11
CA PRO A 222 10.80 -9.93 -5.27
C PRO A 222 11.06 -8.45 -5.64
N GLN A 223 10.07 -7.58 -5.41
CA GLN A 223 10.18 -6.14 -5.65
C GLN A 223 11.24 -5.45 -4.78
N ALA A 224 11.44 -5.91 -3.52
CA ALA A 224 12.40 -5.32 -2.59
C ALA A 224 13.85 -5.66 -2.98
N TRP A 225 14.12 -6.84 -3.56
CA TRP A 225 15.41 -7.13 -4.20
C TRP A 225 15.73 -6.16 -5.34
N GLY A 226 14.69 -5.72 -6.05
CA GLY A 226 14.78 -4.71 -7.10
C GLY A 226 15.11 -3.30 -6.59
N GLN A 227 14.93 -3.05 -5.29
CA GLN A 227 15.03 -1.75 -4.63
C GLN A 227 16.22 -1.61 -3.67
N CYS A 228 16.98 -2.68 -3.37
CA CYS A 228 18.10 -2.68 -2.41
C CYS A 228 19.38 -3.30 -2.99
N LYS A 229 19.60 -3.15 -4.30
CA LYS A 229 20.67 -3.83 -5.06
C LYS A 229 22.07 -3.43 -4.59
N LEU A 230 22.28 -2.14 -4.32
CA LEU A 230 23.60 -1.59 -4.00
C LEU A 230 24.09 -2.09 -2.64
N PHE A 231 23.22 -2.01 -1.63
CA PHE A 231 23.49 -2.56 -0.29
C PHE A 231 23.75 -4.08 -0.32
N LEU A 232 22.90 -4.83 -1.03
CA LEU A 232 23.05 -6.28 -1.17
C LEU A 232 24.31 -6.69 -1.94
N ALA A 233 24.75 -5.89 -2.92
CA ALA A 233 25.98 -6.15 -3.67
C ALA A 233 27.25 -5.84 -2.86
N ALA A 234 27.19 -4.86 -1.96
CA ALA A 234 28.29 -4.46 -1.08
C ALA A 234 28.50 -5.44 0.10
N TYR A 235 27.43 -5.78 0.82
CA TYR A 235 27.56 -6.45 2.14
C TYR A 235 27.07 -7.91 2.18
N LEU A 236 26.22 -8.34 1.24
CA LEU A 236 25.54 -9.65 1.28
C LEU A 236 25.70 -10.42 -0.04
N LYS A 237 26.89 -10.32 -0.63
CA LYS A 237 27.26 -10.98 -1.89
C LYS A 237 27.45 -12.49 -1.67
N GLY A 238 26.68 -13.31 -2.40
CA GLY A 238 26.74 -14.78 -2.33
C GLY A 238 25.82 -15.42 -1.27
N VAL A 239 25.12 -14.61 -0.49
CA VAL A 239 24.10 -15.05 0.49
C VAL A 239 22.86 -15.56 -0.25
N GLU A 240 22.27 -16.66 0.21
CA GLU A 240 21.08 -17.25 -0.40
C GLU A 240 19.89 -16.28 -0.34
N ARG A 241 19.07 -16.20 -1.40
CA ARG A 241 17.86 -15.36 -1.43
C ARG A 241 16.65 -16.22 -1.73
N GLN A 242 15.63 -16.10 -0.88
CA GLN A 242 14.38 -16.83 -1.00
C GLN A 242 13.20 -15.86 -1.13
N ASP A 243 12.51 -15.93 -2.26
CA ASP A 243 11.30 -15.15 -2.53
C ASP A 243 10.15 -15.59 -1.62
N VAL A 244 9.42 -14.62 -1.08
CA VAL A 244 8.23 -14.83 -0.24
C VAL A 244 7.09 -13.87 -0.60
N SER A 245 5.88 -14.17 -0.15
CA SER A 245 4.66 -13.42 -0.51
C SER A 245 4.63 -11.96 -0.02
N SER A 246 5.38 -11.60 1.03
CA SER A 246 5.47 -10.22 1.49
C SER A 246 6.75 -9.93 2.27
N THR A 247 7.12 -8.65 2.32
CA THR A 247 8.17 -8.12 3.21
C THR A 247 7.86 -8.41 4.68
N SER A 248 6.61 -8.30 5.12
CA SER A 248 6.20 -8.70 6.49
C SER A 248 6.38 -10.19 6.75
N LYS A 249 6.05 -11.05 5.77
CA LYS A 249 6.21 -12.51 5.87
C LYS A 249 7.68 -12.92 5.97
N ALA A 250 8.59 -12.16 5.35
CA ALA A 250 10.03 -12.34 5.52
C ALA A 250 10.47 -12.13 6.99
N ALA A 251 9.96 -11.08 7.64
CA ALA A 251 10.23 -10.83 9.06
C ALA A 251 9.67 -11.94 9.97
N GLU A 252 8.46 -12.45 9.69
CA GLU A 252 7.91 -13.62 10.39
C GLU A 252 8.80 -14.86 10.25
N LEU A 253 9.36 -15.11 9.07
CA LEU A 253 10.22 -16.28 8.83
C LEU A 253 11.57 -16.17 9.55
N VAL A 254 12.18 -14.97 9.59
CA VAL A 254 13.39 -14.73 10.39
C VAL A 254 13.13 -14.94 11.89
N LYS A 255 11.96 -14.52 12.38
CA LYS A 255 11.52 -14.78 13.76
C LYS A 255 11.33 -16.28 14.05
N GLN A 256 10.93 -17.06 13.04
CA GLN A 256 10.68 -18.50 13.15
C GLN A 256 11.94 -19.37 12.98
N ASP A 257 12.93 -18.91 12.21
CA ASP A 257 14.18 -19.64 11.94
C ASP A 257 14.98 -19.96 13.22
N GLY A 258 15.07 -19.01 14.14
CA GLY A 258 15.71 -19.18 15.45
C GLY A 258 17.23 -19.45 15.44
N THR A 259 17.84 -19.71 14.28
CA THR A 259 19.29 -19.99 14.15
C THR A 259 20.16 -18.74 14.22
N GLY A 260 19.56 -17.55 14.05
CA GLY A 260 20.25 -16.27 13.91
C GLY A 260 20.92 -16.04 12.54
N ARG A 261 20.90 -17.02 11.62
CA ARG A 261 21.59 -16.95 10.31
C ARG A 261 20.71 -16.47 9.16
N SER A 262 19.42 -16.29 9.42
CA SER A 262 18.47 -15.70 8.48
C SER A 262 18.29 -14.20 8.73
N ALA A 263 18.21 -13.42 7.66
CA ALA A 263 17.78 -12.02 7.70
C ALA A 263 16.67 -11.75 6.67
N ALA A 264 16.00 -10.60 6.80
CA ALA A 264 14.90 -10.19 5.93
C ALA A 264 15.09 -8.76 5.46
N ILE A 265 14.63 -8.45 4.23
CA ILE A 265 14.37 -7.06 3.83
C ILE A 265 12.90 -6.78 4.11
N SER A 266 12.64 -5.84 5.01
CA SER A 266 11.30 -5.48 5.49
C SER A 266 11.25 -4.07 6.07
N SER A 267 10.11 -3.64 6.61
CA SER A 267 9.97 -2.32 7.23
C SER A 267 10.40 -2.30 8.70
N MET A 268 10.78 -1.11 9.19
CA MET A 268 11.01 -0.81 10.62
C MET A 268 9.85 -1.28 11.52
N ILE A 269 8.61 -1.22 11.01
CA ILE A 269 7.40 -1.62 11.75
C ILE A 269 7.29 -3.15 11.83
N ALA A 270 7.63 -3.88 10.76
CA ALA A 270 7.72 -5.33 10.80
C ALA A 270 8.80 -5.81 11.78
N ALA A 271 9.88 -5.05 11.98
CA ALA A 271 10.89 -5.32 13.00
C ALA A 271 10.29 -5.26 14.42
N ARG A 272 9.62 -4.14 14.75
CA ARG A 272 8.99 -3.91 16.06
C ARG A 272 7.91 -4.94 16.37
N LEU A 273 7.05 -5.29 15.41
CA LEU A 273 6.01 -6.31 15.58
C LEU A 273 6.58 -7.73 15.76
N ASN A 274 7.72 -8.04 15.14
CA ASN A 274 8.33 -9.36 15.28
C ASN A 274 9.31 -9.46 16.45
N GLY A 275 9.85 -8.35 16.97
CA GLY A 275 10.95 -8.36 17.95
C GLY A 275 12.30 -8.64 17.29
N LEU A 276 12.47 -8.21 16.03
CA LEU A 276 13.72 -8.32 15.29
C LEU A 276 14.57 -7.04 15.43
N GLU A 277 15.87 -7.20 15.29
CA GLU A 277 16.81 -6.09 15.31
C GLU A 277 17.07 -5.56 13.89
N VAL A 278 17.32 -4.25 13.79
CA VAL A 278 17.67 -3.58 12.54
C VAL A 278 19.19 -3.65 12.33
N LEU A 279 19.58 -4.51 11.39
CA LEU A 279 20.96 -4.72 10.93
C LEU A 279 21.43 -3.63 9.95
N GLY A 280 20.50 -2.81 9.45
CA GLY A 280 20.73 -1.65 8.59
C GLY A 280 19.40 -0.99 8.24
N GLU A 281 19.35 0.33 8.25
CA GLU A 281 18.15 1.16 8.04
C GLU A 281 18.35 2.05 6.81
N GLY A 282 17.33 2.22 5.96
CA GLY A 282 17.43 2.99 4.72
C GLY A 282 18.28 2.29 3.64
N ILE A 283 18.20 0.95 3.57
CA ILE A 283 19.03 0.11 2.68
C ILE A 283 18.59 0.16 1.20
N GLU A 284 17.51 0.89 0.90
CA GLU A 284 17.04 1.15 -0.45
C GLU A 284 18.04 1.95 -1.31
N ASP A 285 18.04 1.65 -2.60
CA ASP A 285 18.86 2.30 -3.63
C ASP A 285 18.41 3.76 -3.90
N LEU A 286 17.13 4.07 -3.63
CA LEU A 286 16.47 5.36 -3.90
C LEU A 286 15.56 5.78 -2.74
N GLU A 287 15.76 7.01 -2.24
CA GLU A 287 14.89 7.69 -1.27
C GLU A 287 13.59 8.23 -1.90
N GLY A 288 12.66 8.70 -1.05
CA GLY A 288 11.45 9.41 -1.48
C GLY A 288 10.32 8.50 -1.99
N ASN A 289 10.51 7.18 -1.99
CA ASN A 289 9.43 6.23 -2.23
C ASN A 289 8.40 6.33 -1.08
N CYS A 290 7.13 6.54 -1.41
CA CYS A 290 6.04 6.70 -0.45
C CYS A 290 4.81 5.94 -0.93
N THR A 291 4.10 5.30 0.01
CA THR A 291 2.80 4.67 -0.25
C THR A 291 1.71 5.47 0.46
N ARG A 292 0.68 5.84 -0.31
CA ARG A 292 -0.54 6.49 0.15
C ARG A 292 -1.60 5.44 0.45
N PHE A 293 -2.27 5.58 1.59
CA PHE A 293 -3.32 4.71 2.08
C PHE A 293 -4.60 5.50 2.29
N PHE A 294 -5.74 4.85 2.10
CA PHE A 294 -7.04 5.37 2.52
C PHE A 294 -7.47 4.71 3.83
N VAL A 295 -8.04 5.54 4.72
CA VAL A 295 -8.81 5.11 5.89
C VAL A 295 -10.25 4.98 5.45
N VAL A 296 -10.73 3.75 5.32
CA VAL A 296 -12.10 3.44 4.87
C VAL A 296 -13.01 3.15 6.06
N ARG A 297 -14.27 3.59 5.97
CA ARG A 297 -15.32 3.30 6.97
C ARG A 297 -16.62 2.92 6.30
N LYS A 298 -17.51 2.28 7.06
CA LYS A 298 -18.90 2.11 6.64
C LYS A 298 -19.68 3.42 6.85
N ARG A 299 -20.41 3.84 5.83
CA ARG A 299 -21.43 4.90 5.92
C ARG A 299 -22.43 4.56 7.02
N ARG A 300 -22.48 5.42 8.04
CA ARG A 300 -23.54 5.41 9.05
C ARG A 300 -24.70 6.29 8.56
N GLY A 301 -25.88 6.14 9.15
CA GLY A 301 -27.10 6.89 8.77
C GLY A 301 -27.10 8.36 9.22
N GLY A 302 -25.95 9.01 9.24
CA GLY A 302 -25.71 10.41 9.60
C GLY A 302 -24.48 10.91 8.85
N GLY A 303 -24.38 12.23 8.64
CA GLY A 303 -23.38 12.83 7.77
C GLY A 303 -21.93 12.65 8.26
N PHE A 304 -20.98 13.11 7.44
CA PHE A 304 -19.77 13.70 8.01
C PHE A 304 -20.10 15.17 8.24
N GLU A 305 -20.47 15.51 9.47
CA GLU A 305 -20.93 16.84 9.85
C GLU A 305 -19.70 17.72 10.13
N GLY A 306 -19.21 18.39 9.09
CA GLY A 306 -18.28 19.50 9.23
C GLY A 306 -19.05 20.80 9.46
N GLU A 307 -18.81 21.49 10.57
CA GLU A 307 -19.46 22.78 10.88
C GLU A 307 -19.01 23.88 9.90
N GLY A 308 -19.77 24.05 8.81
CA GLY A 308 -19.55 25.12 7.85
C GLY A 308 -20.00 26.48 8.39
N SER A 309 -19.04 27.36 8.67
CA SER A 309 -19.33 28.77 8.96
C SER A 309 -19.31 29.62 7.67
N MET A 310 -19.85 30.85 7.74
CA MET A 310 -19.67 31.82 6.64
C MET A 310 -18.25 32.40 6.72
N LEU A 311 -17.44 32.14 5.70
CA LEU A 311 -16.03 32.52 5.59
C LEU A 311 -15.78 33.44 4.39
N GLU A 312 -14.67 34.19 4.40
CA GLU A 312 -14.30 35.08 3.30
C GLU A 312 -13.69 34.31 2.11
N GLU A 313 -13.68 34.90 0.90
CA GLU A 313 -13.24 34.22 -0.34
C GLU A 313 -11.85 33.55 -0.23
N ARG A 314 -10.94 34.18 0.52
CA ARG A 314 -9.58 33.69 0.74
C ARG A 314 -9.51 32.52 1.72
N ASP A 315 -10.43 32.47 2.68
CA ASP A 315 -10.59 31.34 3.58
C ASP A 315 -11.22 30.17 2.82
N VAL A 316 -12.17 30.43 1.90
CA VAL A 316 -12.81 29.40 1.06
C VAL A 316 -11.80 28.67 0.16
N GLU A 317 -10.83 29.37 -0.45
CA GLU A 317 -9.77 28.71 -1.24
C GLU A 317 -8.89 27.79 -0.37
N MET A 318 -8.53 28.23 0.83
CA MET A 318 -7.75 27.44 1.79
C MET A 318 -8.57 26.25 2.33
N GLU A 319 -9.84 26.49 2.63
CA GLU A 319 -10.84 25.53 3.06
C GLU A 319 -11.07 24.42 2.00
N MET A 320 -11.11 24.77 0.71
CA MET A 320 -11.16 23.77 -0.36
C MET A 320 -9.86 22.95 -0.44
N ALA A 321 -8.69 23.58 -0.31
CA ALA A 321 -7.40 22.88 -0.32
C ALA A 321 -7.22 21.92 0.88
N MET A 322 -7.81 22.24 2.03
CA MET A 322 -7.79 21.41 3.25
C MET A 322 -8.51 20.07 3.12
N TYR A 323 -9.31 19.84 2.08
CA TYR A 323 -10.06 18.59 1.90
C TYR A 323 -9.91 17.99 0.50
N LYS A 324 -10.19 16.69 0.40
CA LYS A 324 -10.28 15.93 -0.84
C LYS A 324 -11.61 15.19 -0.90
N THR A 325 -12.08 14.94 -2.12
CA THR A 325 -13.24 14.08 -2.42
C THR A 325 -12.87 13.04 -3.47
N LEU A 326 -13.31 11.80 -3.28
CA LEU A 326 -13.25 10.75 -4.31
C LEU A 326 -14.64 10.55 -4.91
N VAL A 327 -14.70 10.51 -6.24
CA VAL A 327 -15.92 10.19 -7.01
C VAL A 327 -15.57 9.10 -8.00
N SER A 328 -16.45 8.12 -8.19
CA SER A 328 -16.41 7.25 -9.37
C SER A 328 -17.60 7.51 -10.29
N PHE A 329 -17.41 7.35 -11.61
CA PHE A 329 -18.47 7.49 -12.60
C PHE A 329 -18.27 6.62 -13.84
N THR A 330 -19.34 6.38 -14.57
CA THR A 330 -19.33 5.80 -15.92
C THR A 330 -19.85 6.82 -16.93
N VAL A 331 -19.44 6.69 -18.18
CA VAL A 331 -19.87 7.54 -19.29
C VAL A 331 -20.58 6.70 -20.36
N GLU A 332 -21.34 7.33 -21.25
CA GLU A 332 -21.82 6.59 -22.43
C GLU A 332 -20.68 6.45 -23.44
N HIS A 333 -20.18 5.23 -23.63
CA HIS A 333 -18.94 4.97 -24.38
C HIS A 333 -19.16 5.02 -25.89
N GLY A 334 -20.41 5.07 -26.35
CA GLY A 334 -20.76 5.35 -27.75
C GLY A 334 -20.68 6.82 -28.15
N GLU A 335 -20.58 7.76 -27.19
CA GLU A 335 -20.69 9.19 -27.46
C GLU A 335 -19.31 9.90 -27.49
N ALA A 336 -19.06 10.61 -28.59
CA ALA A 336 -17.79 11.31 -28.82
C ALA A 336 -17.71 12.59 -27.97
N GLY A 337 -17.05 12.48 -26.82
CA GLY A 337 -16.85 13.59 -25.88
C GLY A 337 -17.15 13.23 -24.43
N ALA A 338 -17.96 12.20 -24.17
CA ALA A 338 -18.63 11.99 -22.88
C ALA A 338 -17.71 12.01 -21.62
N LEU A 339 -16.46 11.54 -21.74
CA LEU A 339 -15.46 11.68 -20.66
C LEU A 339 -14.99 13.13 -20.46
N ALA A 340 -14.71 13.85 -21.54
CA ALA A 340 -14.36 15.26 -21.49
C ALA A 340 -15.52 16.11 -20.96
N ASP A 341 -16.77 15.78 -21.30
CA ASP A 341 -17.96 16.45 -20.77
C ASP A 341 -18.11 16.24 -19.26
N CYS A 342 -17.92 15.01 -18.76
CA CYS A 342 -17.89 14.73 -17.32
C CYS A 342 -16.75 15.48 -16.60
N LEU A 343 -15.56 15.58 -17.20
CA LEU A 343 -14.43 16.31 -16.62
C LEU A 343 -14.61 17.84 -16.71
N ALA A 344 -15.33 18.34 -17.72
CA ALA A 344 -15.66 19.75 -17.87
C ALA A 344 -16.59 20.24 -16.74
N VAL A 345 -17.40 19.37 -16.14
CA VAL A 345 -18.19 19.69 -14.94
C VAL A 345 -17.29 20.16 -13.81
N PHE A 346 -16.25 19.39 -13.43
CA PHE A 346 -15.37 19.78 -12.33
C PHE A 346 -14.65 21.11 -12.62
N LYS A 347 -14.20 21.30 -13.87
CA LYS A 347 -13.61 22.58 -14.32
C LYS A 347 -14.58 23.77 -14.24
N LYS A 348 -15.88 23.56 -14.50
CA LYS A 348 -16.91 24.62 -14.39
C LYS A 348 -17.08 25.15 -12.96
N TYR A 349 -16.84 24.30 -11.96
CA TYR A 349 -16.90 24.64 -10.54
C TYR A 349 -15.50 24.89 -9.92
N ASP A 350 -14.49 25.09 -10.76
CA ASP A 350 -13.07 25.31 -10.40
C ASP A 350 -12.45 24.25 -9.47
N LEU A 351 -12.96 23.01 -9.56
CA LEU A 351 -12.50 21.89 -8.74
C LEU A 351 -11.24 21.26 -9.35
N ASN A 352 -10.08 21.58 -8.78
CA ASN A 352 -8.80 21.02 -9.18
C ASN A 352 -8.76 19.49 -8.96
N LEU A 353 -8.34 18.73 -9.99
CA LEU A 353 -8.28 17.27 -9.98
C LEU A 353 -6.86 16.79 -9.65
N THR A 354 -6.72 15.96 -8.62
CA THR A 354 -5.43 15.45 -8.13
C THR A 354 -5.07 14.07 -8.67
N SER A 355 -6.06 13.26 -9.06
CA SER A 355 -5.85 11.92 -9.62
C SER A 355 -7.00 11.52 -10.54
N ILE A 356 -6.68 10.77 -11.60
CA ILE A 356 -7.67 10.06 -12.43
C ILE A 356 -7.20 8.63 -12.70
N ASN A 357 -8.07 7.67 -12.46
CA ASN A 357 -7.81 6.23 -12.60
C ASN A 357 -8.96 5.55 -13.35
N THR A 358 -8.70 4.43 -14.04
CA THR A 358 -9.72 3.68 -14.78
C THR A 358 -9.70 2.19 -14.47
N ARG A 359 -10.88 1.59 -14.30
CA ARG A 359 -11.09 0.14 -14.16
C ARG A 359 -12.12 -0.35 -15.18
N PRO A 360 -12.04 -1.59 -15.69
CA PRO A 360 -13.12 -2.16 -16.50
C PRO A 360 -14.42 -2.20 -15.70
N SER A 361 -15.52 -1.75 -16.30
CA SER A 361 -16.84 -1.70 -15.66
C SER A 361 -17.45 -3.08 -15.38
N GLY A 362 -17.14 -4.05 -16.24
CA GLY A 362 -17.81 -5.36 -16.27
C GLY A 362 -19.13 -5.37 -17.05
N GLU A 363 -19.68 -4.22 -17.46
CA GLU A 363 -20.91 -4.14 -18.27
C GLU A 363 -20.69 -4.65 -19.70
N ALA A 364 -19.60 -4.21 -20.33
CA ALA A 364 -19.22 -4.55 -21.70
C ALA A 364 -17.71 -4.43 -21.91
N ALA A 365 -17.20 -5.00 -23.00
CA ALA A 365 -15.80 -4.84 -23.39
C ALA A 365 -15.48 -3.36 -23.69
N TRP A 366 -14.34 -2.88 -23.19
CA TRP A 366 -13.88 -1.49 -23.34
C TRP A 366 -14.78 -0.41 -22.70
N HIS A 367 -15.72 -0.79 -21.84
CA HIS A 367 -16.46 0.14 -20.98
C HIS A 367 -15.78 0.26 -19.62
N TYR A 368 -15.54 1.48 -19.14
CA TYR A 368 -14.76 1.78 -17.94
C TYR A 368 -15.58 2.49 -16.84
N ILE A 369 -15.20 2.23 -15.60
CA ILE A 369 -15.46 3.10 -14.45
C ILE A 369 -14.23 3.99 -14.27
N PHE A 370 -14.47 5.30 -14.22
CA PHE A 370 -13.48 6.32 -13.91
C PHE A 370 -13.53 6.62 -12.41
N PHE A 371 -12.35 6.82 -11.81
CA PHE A 371 -12.19 7.31 -10.45
C PHE A 371 -11.46 8.64 -10.53
N VAL A 372 -12.07 9.69 -10.00
CA VAL A 372 -11.51 11.04 -9.99
C VAL A 372 -11.43 11.53 -8.56
N GLU A 373 -10.24 11.98 -8.18
CA GLU A 373 -10.01 12.69 -6.92
C GLU A 373 -9.90 14.19 -7.20
N LEU A 374 -10.55 14.98 -6.36
CA LEU A 374 -10.61 16.44 -6.47
C LEU A 374 -10.41 17.11 -5.11
N MET A 375 -9.92 18.35 -5.11
CA MET A 375 -9.86 19.20 -3.91
C MET A 375 -11.24 19.72 -3.52
N GLY A 376 -11.47 19.93 -2.22
CA GLY A 376 -12.76 20.30 -1.63
C GLY A 376 -13.56 19.10 -1.11
N TRP A 377 -14.63 19.37 -0.35
CA TRP A 377 -15.51 18.34 0.22
C TRP A 377 -16.97 18.45 -0.21
N LYS A 378 -17.63 17.29 -0.35
CA LYS A 378 -19.10 17.22 -0.38
C LYS A 378 -19.69 17.60 0.98
N ARG A 379 -20.38 18.75 1.05
CA ARG A 379 -21.16 19.26 2.21
C ARG A 379 -22.44 18.45 2.48
N ALA A 380 -23.16 18.74 3.56
CA ALA A 380 -24.44 18.08 3.85
C ALA A 380 -25.50 18.40 2.78
N GLU A 381 -26.62 17.69 2.82
CA GLU A 381 -27.69 17.87 1.83
C GLU A 381 -28.47 19.16 2.12
N GLY A 382 -28.59 20.03 1.11
CA GLY A 382 -29.17 21.37 1.25
C GLY A 382 -28.17 22.51 1.51
N GLU A 383 -26.92 22.22 1.88
CA GLU A 383 -25.88 23.24 2.15
C GLU A 383 -25.22 23.84 0.90
N GLY A 384 -25.45 23.25 -0.28
CA GLY A 384 -24.82 23.66 -1.55
C GLY A 384 -23.30 23.51 -1.56
N GLY A 385 -22.62 24.32 -2.40
CA GLY A 385 -21.16 24.39 -2.49
C GLY A 385 -20.59 23.62 -3.68
N ALA A 386 -19.42 24.05 -4.16
CA ALA A 386 -18.87 23.64 -5.46
C ALA A 386 -18.88 22.12 -5.73
N VAL A 387 -18.50 21.28 -4.76
CA VAL A 387 -18.54 19.81 -4.90
C VAL A 387 -19.97 19.27 -4.96
N ASN A 388 -20.90 19.81 -4.16
CA ASN A 388 -22.31 19.40 -4.19
C ASN A 388 -22.97 19.78 -5.52
N ASP A 389 -22.65 20.95 -6.05
CA ASP A 389 -23.22 21.48 -7.29
C ASP A 389 -22.61 20.79 -8.53
N ALA A 390 -21.31 20.48 -8.49
CA ALA A 390 -20.64 19.63 -9.48
C ALA A 390 -21.22 18.22 -9.52
N LEU A 391 -21.54 17.58 -8.39
CA LEU A 391 -22.19 16.26 -8.37
C LEU A 391 -23.63 16.31 -8.91
N GLN A 392 -24.38 17.37 -8.63
CA GLN A 392 -25.71 17.59 -9.24
C GLN A 392 -25.62 17.78 -10.77
N GLU A 393 -24.56 18.41 -11.28
CA GLU A 393 -24.37 18.54 -12.73
C GLU A 393 -23.79 17.27 -13.38
N LEU A 394 -22.91 16.54 -12.71
CA LEU A 394 -22.40 15.23 -13.15
C LEU A 394 -23.54 14.24 -13.38
N THR A 395 -24.62 14.33 -12.59
CA THR A 395 -25.88 13.56 -12.76
C THR A 395 -26.54 13.75 -14.14
N LYS A 396 -26.21 14.82 -14.88
CA LYS A 396 -26.78 15.15 -16.20
C LYS A 396 -25.95 14.62 -17.37
N VAL A 397 -24.70 14.21 -17.15
CA VAL A 397 -23.72 13.85 -18.20
C VAL A 397 -23.04 12.49 -17.99
N ALA A 398 -22.88 12.04 -16.74
CA ALA A 398 -22.43 10.69 -16.45
C ALA A 398 -23.59 9.70 -16.51
N LYS A 399 -23.34 8.52 -17.08
CA LYS A 399 -24.30 7.41 -17.14
C LYS A 399 -24.66 6.90 -15.74
N SER A 400 -23.69 6.91 -14.83
CA SER A 400 -23.88 6.71 -13.38
C SER A 400 -22.69 7.31 -12.62
N TRP A 401 -22.88 7.67 -11.34
CA TRP A 401 -21.80 8.09 -10.46
C TRP A 401 -22.04 7.67 -9.00
N ARG A 402 -20.96 7.58 -8.22
CA ARG A 402 -20.95 7.29 -6.78
C ARG A 402 -19.94 8.20 -6.09
N TRP A 403 -20.40 8.97 -5.11
CA TRP A 403 -19.50 9.62 -4.16
C TRP A 403 -18.89 8.56 -3.25
N LEU A 404 -17.56 8.53 -3.19
CA LEU A 404 -16.79 7.53 -2.45
C LEU A 404 -16.20 8.08 -1.15
N GLY A 405 -16.48 9.33 -0.79
CA GLY A 405 -16.08 9.95 0.48
C GLY A 405 -15.43 11.31 0.30
N SER A 406 -15.42 12.09 1.38
CA SER A 406 -14.68 13.34 1.51
C SER A 406 -13.87 13.30 2.81
N TRP A 407 -12.65 13.81 2.83
CA TRP A 407 -11.75 13.75 3.98
C TRP A 407 -10.70 14.87 3.99
N GLU A 408 -10.07 15.10 5.14
CA GLU A 408 -9.02 16.09 5.33
C GLU A 408 -7.73 15.70 4.57
N ASN A 409 -7.15 16.66 3.86
CA ASN A 409 -5.91 16.55 3.11
C ASN A 409 -4.71 16.44 4.07
N ALA A 410 -4.18 15.22 4.27
CA ALA A 410 -3.12 14.95 5.23
C ALA A 410 -1.76 15.57 4.85
N LEU A 411 -1.61 16.04 3.60
CA LEU A 411 -0.41 16.78 3.16
C LEU A 411 -0.38 18.24 3.62
N LEU A 412 -1.49 18.77 4.16
CA LEU A 412 -1.59 20.12 4.72
C LEU A 412 -1.68 20.13 6.25
N LYS A 413 -1.51 18.97 6.91
CA LYS A 413 -1.37 18.92 8.36
C LYS A 413 0.07 19.28 8.76
N PRO A 414 0.26 20.20 9.72
CA PRO A 414 1.59 20.67 10.14
C PRO A 414 2.35 19.66 11.01
#